data_AF-A0A1U7WHH4-F1
#
_entry.id   AF-A0A1U7WHH4-F1
#
_cell.length_a   1.000
_cell.length_b   1.000
_cell.length_c   1.000
_cell.angle_alpha   90.00
_cell.angle_beta   90.00
_cell.angle_gamma   90.00
#
_symmetry.space_group_name_H-M   'P 1'
#
loop_
_entity.id
_entity.type
_entity.pdbx_description
1 polymer ?
#
loop_
_entity_poly.entity_id
_entity_poly.type
_entity_poly.pdbx_seq_one_letter_code
_entity_poly.pdbx_strand_id
1 'polypeptide(L)'
;MHASDTESVELASYRLRDVAVQWYETWKLSRGTNASPAVWEEFLGAFLCHYLPSEIHQARVDRFLVLKQGNMSVREYSLQFDSLARYAPSIVAEMSDRVNRFVQYENRDEGQRKKARPTRQPEDFSGDPMSPYPIESVQ
;
A
#
# COMPACT_ATOMS: atom_id res chain seq x y z
N MET A 1 4.69 10.15 27.32
CA MET A 1 5.40 11.44 27.43
C MET A 1 5.21 12.14 26.10
N HIS A 2 4.25 13.07 26.00
CA HIS A 2 4.06 13.87 24.79
C HIS A 2 4.91 15.13 24.96
N ALA A 3 5.85 15.36 24.04
CA ALA A 3 6.57 16.63 23.98
C ALA A 3 5.59 17.72 23.53
N SER A 4 5.72 18.91 24.10
CA SER A 4 5.03 20.10 23.62
C SER A 4 5.51 20.46 22.20
N ASP A 5 4.73 21.28 21.49
CA ASP A 5 5.08 21.67 20.12
C ASP A 5 6.44 22.38 20.06
N THR A 6 6.77 23.17 21.07
CA THR A 6 8.05 23.87 21.19
C THR A 6 9.21 22.92 21.49
N GLU A 7 9.02 21.96 22.42
CA GLU A 7 10.01 20.93 22.72
C GLU A 7 10.26 20.02 21.50
N SER A 8 9.23 19.78 20.68
CA SER A 8 9.35 19.00 19.44
C SER A 8 10.26 19.67 18.42
N VAL A 9 10.20 21.00 18.29
CA VAL A 9 11.11 21.76 17.41
C VAL A 9 12.54 21.68 17.92
N GLU A 10 12.76 21.79 19.23
CA GLU A 10 14.10 21.65 19.82
C GLU A 10 14.67 20.24 19.59
N LEU A 11 13.89 19.20 19.86
CA LEU A 11 14.31 17.82 19.62
C LEU A 11 14.63 17.56 18.15
N ALA A 12 13.85 18.14 17.22
CA ALA A 12 14.12 18.02 15.80
C ALA A 12 15.39 18.76 15.38
N SER A 13 15.65 19.96 15.92
CA SER A 13 16.87 20.72 15.60
C SER A 13 18.14 19.97 16.03
N TYR A 14 18.10 19.25 17.16
CA TYR A 14 19.20 18.36 17.59
C TYR A 14 19.49 17.20 16.63
N ARG A 15 18.54 16.83 15.77
CA ARG A 15 18.73 15.77 14.76
C ARG A 15 19.28 16.29 13.43
N LEU A 16 19.24 17.59 13.21
CA LEU A 16 19.77 18.20 11.97
C LEU A 16 21.29 18.07 11.90
N ARG A 17 21.81 17.94 10.69
CA ARG A 17 23.25 17.82 10.40
C ARG A 17 23.64 18.67 9.19
N ASP A 18 24.90 19.08 9.15
CA ASP A 18 25.53 19.76 8.02
C ASP A 18 24.73 20.99 7.54
N VAL A 19 24.35 21.01 6.27
CA VAL A 19 23.57 22.09 5.63
C VAL A 19 22.21 22.32 6.30
N ALA A 20 21.65 21.29 6.95
CA ALA A 20 20.36 21.40 7.61
C ALA A 20 20.42 22.24 8.89
N VAL A 21 21.55 22.21 9.60
CA VAL A 21 21.79 23.08 10.76
C VAL A 21 21.92 24.53 10.32
N GLN A 22 22.68 24.79 9.25
CA GLN A 22 22.87 26.14 8.71
C GLN A 22 21.54 26.76 8.27
N TRP A 23 20.69 25.97 7.61
CA TRP A 23 19.34 26.38 7.26
C TRP A 23 18.51 26.71 8.51
N TYR A 24 18.53 25.85 9.53
CA TYR A 24 17.73 26.06 10.74
C TYR A 24 18.12 27.35 11.48
N GLU A 25 19.42 27.62 11.63
CA GLU A 25 19.90 28.86 12.25
C GLU A 25 19.49 30.10 11.45
N THR A 26 19.57 30.01 10.12
CA THR A 26 19.13 31.10 9.23
C THR A 26 17.61 31.33 9.33
N TRP A 27 16.83 30.25 9.33
CA TRP A 27 15.37 30.31 9.51
C TRP A 27 15.00 30.89 10.87
N LYS A 28 15.65 30.44 11.95
CA LYS A 28 15.45 30.95 13.31
C LYS A 28 15.78 32.43 13.42
N LEU A 29 16.89 32.88 12.80
CA LEU A 29 17.26 34.30 12.76
C LEU A 29 16.24 35.14 11.98
N SER A 30 15.70 34.60 10.88
CA SER A 30 14.73 35.30 10.03
C SER A 30 13.39 35.61 10.75
N ARG A 31 13.05 34.84 11.79
CA ARG A 31 11.89 35.12 12.65
C ARG A 31 12.07 36.37 13.53
N GLY A 32 13.31 36.78 13.77
CA GLY A 32 13.66 37.92 14.61
C GLY A 32 13.85 37.56 16.09
N THR A 33 14.69 38.34 16.78
CA THR A 33 15.17 38.07 18.15
C THR A 33 14.07 38.09 19.22
N ASN A 34 12.92 38.73 18.92
CA ASN A 34 11.78 38.85 19.83
C ASN A 34 10.58 37.95 19.43
N ALA A 35 10.77 37.03 18.48
CA ALA A 35 9.70 36.13 18.08
C ALA A 35 9.35 35.16 19.21
N SER A 36 8.06 34.77 19.26
CA SER A 36 7.63 33.65 20.10
C SER A 36 8.39 32.37 19.72
N PRO A 37 8.56 31.44 20.67
CA PRO A 37 9.13 30.13 20.39
C PRO A 37 8.47 29.48 19.18
N ALA A 38 9.28 28.78 18.38
CA ALA A 38 8.79 28.10 17.20
C ALA A 38 7.83 26.98 17.59
N VAL A 39 6.65 27.00 17.01
CA VAL A 39 5.69 25.90 17.11
C VAL A 39 6.01 24.86 16.03
N TRP A 40 5.73 23.59 16.32
CA TRP A 40 6.03 22.47 15.42
C TRP A 40 5.51 22.67 13.99
N GLU A 41 4.30 23.18 13.82
CA GLU A 41 3.68 23.41 12.51
C GLU A 41 4.46 24.44 11.67
N GLU A 42 4.95 25.53 12.27
CA GLU A 42 5.75 26.54 11.59
C GLU A 42 7.09 25.99 11.13
N PHE A 43 7.75 25.22 11.99
CA PHE A 43 9.00 24.53 11.67
C PHE A 43 8.79 23.54 10.53
N LEU A 44 7.77 22.68 10.63
CA LEU A 44 7.49 21.64 9.66
C LEU A 44 7.13 22.26 8.29
N GLY A 45 6.30 23.29 8.27
CA GLY A 45 5.94 24.02 7.05
C GLY A 45 7.16 24.63 6.36
N ALA A 46 8.02 25.34 7.10
CA ALA A 46 9.24 25.92 6.56
C ALA A 46 10.25 24.86 6.10
N PHE A 47 10.41 23.80 6.88
CA PHE A 47 11.32 22.69 6.58
C PHE A 47 10.90 21.96 5.30
N LEU A 48 9.62 21.61 5.18
CA LEU A 48 9.09 20.95 4.00
C LEU A 48 9.15 21.88 2.78
N CYS A 49 8.82 23.17 2.91
CA CYS A 49 8.94 24.11 1.81
C CYS A 49 10.38 24.20 1.26
N HIS A 50 11.38 24.16 2.15
CA HIS A 50 12.79 24.24 1.75
C HIS A 50 13.34 22.94 1.16
N TYR A 51 13.08 21.80 1.80
CA TYR A 51 13.71 20.50 1.44
C TYR A 51 12.82 19.60 0.57
N LEU A 52 11.51 19.82 0.60
CA LEU A 52 10.54 19.09 -0.21
C LEU A 52 9.53 20.07 -0.83
N PRO A 53 9.98 20.96 -1.75
CA PRO A 53 9.09 21.85 -2.47
C PRO A 53 7.88 21.13 -3.05
N SER A 54 6.74 21.83 -3.15
CA SER A 54 5.49 21.30 -3.67
C SER A 54 5.66 20.63 -5.03
N GLU A 55 6.55 21.15 -5.87
CA GLU A 55 6.85 20.66 -7.20
C GLU A 55 7.51 19.29 -7.15
N ILE A 56 8.44 19.09 -6.20
CA ILE A 56 9.08 17.78 -5.99
C ILE A 56 8.04 16.79 -5.46
N HIS A 57 7.22 17.21 -4.50
CA HIS A 57 6.14 16.37 -3.98
C HIS A 57 5.20 15.93 -5.10
N GLN A 58 4.71 16.86 -5.91
CA GLN A 58 3.81 16.56 -7.01
C GLN A 58 4.47 15.70 -8.09
N ALA A 59 5.72 15.97 -8.45
CA ALA A 59 6.45 15.11 -9.37
C ALA A 59 6.58 13.66 -8.87
N ARG A 60 6.67 13.43 -7.54
CA ARG A 60 6.67 12.09 -6.95
C ARG A 60 5.28 11.44 -7.04
N VAL A 61 4.22 12.20 -6.79
CA VAL A 61 2.83 11.73 -6.94
C VAL A 61 2.52 11.38 -8.40
N ASP A 62 2.88 12.24 -9.34
CA ASP A 62 2.70 11.99 -10.78
C ASP A 62 3.47 10.75 -11.21
N ARG A 63 4.72 10.61 -10.77
CA ARG A 63 5.53 9.41 -11.04
C ARG A 63 4.90 8.15 -10.44
N PHE A 64 4.28 8.24 -9.26
CA PHE A 64 3.54 7.13 -8.66
C PHE A 64 2.33 6.73 -9.52
N LEU A 65 1.55 7.71 -9.97
CA LEU A 65 0.35 7.50 -10.78
C LEU A 65 0.64 6.84 -12.13
N VAL A 66 1.76 7.19 -12.76
CA VAL A 66 2.19 6.59 -14.04
C VAL A 66 3.08 5.36 -13.85
N LEU A 67 3.39 4.96 -12.61
CA LEU A 67 4.27 3.82 -12.35
C LEU A 67 3.61 2.54 -12.87
N LYS A 68 4.28 1.91 -13.84
CA LYS A 68 3.94 0.59 -14.36
C LYS A 68 5.17 -0.29 -14.25
N GLN A 69 4.98 -1.59 -14.03
CA GLN A 69 6.09 -2.53 -13.96
C GLN A 69 6.94 -2.49 -15.23
N GLY A 70 6.32 -2.51 -16.41
CA GLY A 70 7.03 -2.48 -17.68
C GLY A 70 8.07 -3.62 -17.76
N ASN A 71 9.32 -3.27 -18.04
CA ASN A 71 10.44 -4.22 -18.10
C ASN A 71 11.14 -4.43 -16.75
N MET A 72 10.67 -3.82 -15.66
CA MET A 72 11.26 -4.00 -14.34
C MET A 72 10.92 -5.39 -13.77
N SER A 73 11.85 -5.95 -13.00
CA SER A 73 11.54 -7.10 -12.17
C SER A 73 10.48 -6.72 -11.12
N VAL A 74 9.73 -7.71 -10.64
CA VAL A 74 8.72 -7.49 -9.59
C VAL A 74 9.34 -6.84 -8.35
N ARG A 75 10.57 -7.22 -8.01
CA ARG A 75 11.31 -6.66 -6.86
C ARG A 75 11.68 -5.19 -7.06
N GLU A 76 12.13 -4.81 -8.26
CA GLU A 76 12.47 -3.41 -8.55
C GLU A 76 11.21 -2.55 -8.57
N TYR A 77 10.14 -3.07 -9.15
CA TYR A 77 8.84 -2.40 -9.13
C TYR A 77 8.33 -2.21 -7.70
N SER A 78 8.39 -3.22 -6.85
CA SER A 78 7.91 -3.11 -5.46
C SER A 78 8.70 -2.06 -4.68
N LEU A 79 10.03 -2.02 -4.83
CA LEU A 79 10.86 -1.00 -4.19
C LEU A 79 10.52 0.42 -4.67
N GLN A 80 10.28 0.60 -5.97
CA GLN A 80 9.85 1.90 -6.50
C GLN A 80 8.45 2.28 -6.02
N PHE A 81 7.53 1.31 -5.99
CA PHE A 81 6.18 1.49 -5.48
C PHE A 81 6.21 1.95 -4.03
N ASP A 82 6.88 1.24 -3.13
CA ASP A 82 6.97 1.57 -1.71
C ASP A 82 7.63 2.95 -1.49
N SER A 83 8.66 3.25 -2.28
CA SER A 83 9.33 4.55 -2.19
C SER A 83 8.41 5.71 -2.58
N LEU A 84 7.56 5.53 -3.59
CA LEU A 84 6.69 6.58 -4.14
C LEU A 84 5.33 6.65 -3.42
N ALA A 85 4.82 5.52 -2.93
CA ALA A 85 3.56 5.39 -2.19
C ALA A 85 3.49 6.32 -0.96
N ARG A 86 4.64 6.57 -0.32
CA ARG A 86 4.76 7.48 0.83
C ARG A 86 4.33 8.93 0.53
N TYR A 87 4.36 9.34 -0.74
CA TYR A 87 3.94 10.68 -1.17
C TYR A 87 2.45 10.75 -1.57
N ALA A 88 1.76 9.61 -1.65
CA ALA A 88 0.36 9.53 -2.10
C ALA A 88 -0.50 8.63 -1.19
N PRO A 89 -0.56 8.88 0.13
CA PRO A 89 -1.24 8.01 1.08
C PRO A 89 -2.74 7.83 0.80
N SER A 90 -3.41 8.87 0.29
CA SER A 90 -4.84 8.81 -0.09
C SER A 90 -5.09 7.84 -1.24
N ILE A 91 -4.21 7.81 -2.24
CA ILE A 91 -4.31 6.96 -3.42
C ILE A 91 -4.08 5.49 -3.03
N VAL A 92 -3.08 5.25 -2.17
CA VAL A 92 -2.77 3.91 -1.66
C VAL A 92 -3.93 3.36 -0.83
N ALA A 93 -4.57 4.18 -0.01
CA ALA A 93 -5.75 3.80 0.75
C ALA A 93 -6.90 3.36 -0.18
N GLU A 94 -7.20 4.15 -1.21
CA GLU A 94 -8.23 3.80 -2.20
C GLU A 94 -7.92 2.48 -2.92
N MET A 95 -6.66 2.28 -3.34
CA MET A 95 -6.22 1.04 -3.97
C MET A 95 -6.40 -0.16 -3.03
N SER A 96 -6.04 0.00 -1.76
CA SER A 96 -6.17 -1.05 -0.74
C SER A 96 -7.65 -1.45 -0.56
N ASP A 97 -8.54 -0.46 -0.52
CA ASP A 97 -9.98 -0.70 -0.44
C ASP A 97 -10.51 -1.42 -1.68
N ARG A 98 -10.02 -1.08 -2.87
CA ARG A 98 -10.39 -1.77 -4.12
C ARG A 98 -9.95 -3.24 -4.11
N VAL A 99 -8.73 -3.52 -3.65
CA VAL A 99 -8.20 -4.89 -3.53
C VAL A 99 -9.00 -5.69 -2.50
N ASN A 100 -9.28 -5.10 -1.34
CA ASN A 100 -10.09 -5.74 -0.29
C ASN A 100 -11.48 -6.12 -0.80
N ARG A 101 -12.14 -5.22 -1.54
CA ARG A 101 -13.42 -5.52 -2.19
C ARG A 101 -13.31 -6.68 -3.18
N PHE A 102 -12.27 -6.70 -4.03
CA PHE A 102 -12.07 -7.79 -4.99
C PHE A 102 -11.91 -9.15 -4.30
N VAL A 103 -11.04 -9.23 -3.30
CA VAL A 103 -10.81 -10.43 -2.49
C VAL A 103 -12.10 -10.88 -1.81
N GLN A 104 -12.91 -9.95 -1.29
CA GLN A 104 -14.20 -10.27 -0.68
C GLN A 104 -15.19 -10.88 -1.68
N TYR A 105 -15.25 -10.37 -2.91
CA TYR A 105 -16.10 -10.95 -3.96
C TYR A 105 -15.66 -12.35 -4.36
N GLU A 106 -14.35 -12.58 -4.53
CA GLU A 106 -13.81 -13.88 -4.90
C GLU A 106 -14.08 -14.95 -3.84
N ASN A 107 -13.86 -14.64 -2.55
CA ASN A 107 -14.19 -15.54 -1.45
C ASN A 107 -15.70 -15.86 -1.36
N ARG A 108 -16.57 -14.92 -1.74
CA ARG A 108 -18.03 -15.13 -1.76
C ARG A 108 -18.46 -16.08 -2.87
N ASP A 109 -17.83 -15.99 -4.04
CA ASP A 109 -18.11 -16.86 -5.20
C ASP A 109 -17.59 -18.29 -4.97
N GLU A 110 -16.40 -18.44 -4.39
CA GLU A 110 -15.88 -19.76 -3.97
C GLU A 110 -16.76 -20.44 -2.92
N GLY A 111 -17.29 -19.66 -1.95
CA GLY A 111 -18.22 -20.16 -0.94
C GLY A 111 -19.54 -20.67 -1.53
N GLN A 112 -19.96 -20.15 -2.68
CA GLN A 112 -21.15 -20.60 -3.41
C GLN A 112 -20.85 -21.83 -4.30
N ARG A 113 -19.70 -21.86 -4.98
CA ARG A 113 -19.26 -23.02 -5.79
C ARG A 113 -19.07 -24.30 -4.95
N LYS A 114 -18.55 -24.19 -3.73
CA LYS A 114 -18.40 -25.35 -2.82
C LYS A 114 -19.73 -25.85 -2.25
N LYS A 115 -20.78 -25.00 -2.18
CA LYS A 115 -22.14 -25.41 -1.77
C LYS A 115 -22.97 -26.01 -2.92
N ALA A 116 -22.58 -25.78 -4.17
CA ALA A 116 -23.30 -26.24 -5.35
C ALA A 116 -22.79 -27.57 -5.94
N ARG A 117 -21.72 -28.16 -5.42
CA ARG A 117 -21.29 -29.51 -5.83
C ARG A 117 -22.19 -30.53 -5.14
N PRO A 118 -23.13 -31.21 -5.83
CA PRO A 118 -23.89 -32.28 -5.22
C PRO A 118 -22.91 -33.43 -5.01
N THR A 119 -22.78 -33.88 -3.76
CA THR A 119 -22.15 -35.17 -3.47
C THR A 119 -23.03 -36.22 -4.16
N ARG A 120 -22.63 -36.71 -5.34
CA ARG A 120 -23.21 -37.91 -5.93
C ARG A 120 -23.01 -39.03 -4.91
N GLN A 121 -24.09 -39.53 -4.34
CA GLN A 121 -24.04 -40.68 -3.46
C GLN A 121 -23.71 -41.93 -4.30
N PRO A 122 -22.98 -42.92 -3.76
CA PRO A 122 -22.62 -44.15 -4.49
C PRO A 122 -23.83 -45.02 -4.87
N GLU A 123 -25.02 -44.70 -4.36
CA GLU A 123 -26.20 -45.56 -4.41
C GLU A 123 -27.00 -45.48 -5.74
N ASP A 124 -26.66 -44.56 -6.64
CA ASP A 124 -27.38 -44.37 -7.92
C ASP A 124 -27.06 -45.45 -8.99
N PHE A 125 -26.20 -46.42 -8.68
CA PHE A 125 -25.95 -47.59 -9.53
C PHE A 125 -26.81 -48.79 -9.12
N SER A 126 -28.13 -48.62 -9.04
CA SER A 126 -29.06 -49.77 -9.05
C SER A 126 -29.48 -50.05 -10.49
N GLY A 127 -28.59 -50.69 -11.26
CA GLY A 127 -28.84 -51.15 -12.62
C GLY A 127 -28.20 -52.51 -12.84
N ASP A 128 -29.00 -53.54 -12.57
CA ASP A 128 -28.92 -54.96 -12.94
C ASP A 128 -27.66 -55.79 -12.62
N PRO A 129 -27.83 -56.94 -11.91
CA PRO A 129 -26.76 -57.92 -11.76
C PRO A 129 -26.50 -58.60 -13.11
N MET A 130 -25.22 -58.61 -13.49
CA MET A 130 -24.58 -59.45 -14.51
C MET A 130 -25.39 -60.70 -14.88
N SER A 131 -26.08 -60.65 -16.01
CA SER A 131 -26.48 -61.85 -16.73
C SER A 131 -25.23 -62.39 -17.46
N PRO A 132 -24.76 -63.62 -17.19
CA PRO A 132 -23.62 -64.17 -17.88
C PRO A 132 -24.04 -64.55 -19.31
N TYR A 133 -23.39 -63.93 -20.30
CA TYR A 133 -23.54 -64.27 -21.72
C TYR A 133 -23.35 -65.78 -21.96
N PRO A 134 -24.20 -66.43 -22.77
CA PRO A 134 -23.86 -67.73 -23.34
C PRO A 134 -22.85 -67.52 -24.48
N ILE A 135 -21.70 -68.19 -24.37
CA ILE A 135 -20.76 -68.36 -25.47
C ILE A 135 -21.26 -69.54 -26.30
N GLU A 136 -21.80 -69.30 -27.49
CA GLU A 136 -21.82 -70.32 -28.55
C GLU A 136 -21.50 -69.70 -29.92
N SER A 137 -20.28 -70.03 -30.36
CA SER A 137 -19.93 -70.63 -31.64
C SER A 137 -20.46 -69.98 -32.92
N VAL A 138 -19.52 -69.28 -33.56
CA VAL A 138 -19.46 -69.02 -34.99
C VAL A 138 -19.49 -70.34 -35.77
N GLN A 139 -20.48 -70.50 -36.66
CA GLN A 139 -20.31 -71.09 -38.00
C GLN A 139 -21.37 -70.56 -38.95
#